data_AF-A0A6P4E623-F1
#
_entry.id   AF-A0A6P4E623-F1
#
_cell.length_a   1.000
_cell.length_b   1.000
_cell.length_c   1.000
_cell.angle_alpha   90.00
_cell.angle_beta   90.00
_cell.angle_gamma   90.00
#
_symmetry.space_group_name_H-M   'P 1'
#
loop_
_entity.id
_entity.type
_entity.pdbx_description
1 polymer ?
#
loop_
_entity_poly.entity_id
_entity_poly.type
_entity_poly.pdbx_seq_one_letter_code
_entity_poly.pdbx_strand_id
1 'polypeptide(L)'
;RYSRNHTTLDPDESKFWDFSWHEIGMYDLPAMIDHVLKATGFPKLHYAGHSQGCTSFFVMCSMRPAYNAKVVSMQALAPAVYAKETEDHPYIRAISLYFNSLVGGSIREMFNGEFRFLCRMTEETERLCIEAVFGIVGRNWNEFNRKMFPVILGHYPAGVAAKQVKHFIQIIKSGRFAPYSYSSNKNMQLYRDHLPPRYN
;
A
#
# COMPACT_ATOMS: atom_id res chain seq x y z
N ARG A 1 4.68 15.41 -9.74
CA ARG A 1 4.61 14.04 -9.16
C ARG A 1 3.26 13.45 -9.52
N TYR A 2 3.18 12.15 -9.80
CA TYR A 2 1.97 11.52 -10.38
C TYR A 2 0.80 11.44 -9.37
N SER A 3 -0.41 11.22 -9.89
CA SER A 3 -1.63 10.90 -9.11
C SER A 3 -2.11 11.94 -8.08
N ARG A 4 -1.85 13.23 -8.32
CA ARG A 4 -2.36 14.34 -7.47
C ARG A 4 -3.56 15.09 -8.06
N ASN A 5 -4.02 14.72 -9.24
CA ASN A 5 -5.15 15.37 -9.88
C ASN A 5 -6.46 14.70 -9.43
N HIS A 6 -7.25 15.41 -8.62
CA HIS A 6 -8.59 14.98 -8.24
C HIS A 6 -9.60 15.98 -8.78
N THR A 7 -10.80 15.50 -9.12
CA THR A 7 -11.86 16.33 -9.69
C THR A 7 -12.39 17.42 -8.75
N THR A 8 -12.08 17.34 -7.45
CA THR A 8 -12.73 18.16 -6.40
C THR A 8 -11.90 18.36 -5.14
N LEU A 9 -11.03 17.42 -4.76
CA LEU A 9 -10.25 17.48 -3.52
C LEU A 9 -8.86 18.05 -3.79
N ASP A 10 -8.38 18.88 -2.88
CA ASP A 10 -7.02 19.39 -2.90
C ASP A 10 -6.04 18.35 -2.33
N PRO A 11 -4.98 17.95 -3.06
CA PRO A 11 -3.95 17.03 -2.56
C PRO A 11 -3.16 17.55 -1.36
N ASP A 12 -3.29 18.81 -0.97
CA ASP A 12 -2.69 19.36 0.25
C ASP A 12 -3.65 19.24 1.47
N GLU A 13 -4.89 18.80 1.25
CA GLU A 13 -5.87 18.54 2.31
C GLU A 13 -5.92 17.07 2.75
N SER A 14 -6.18 16.84 4.05
CA SER A 14 -6.25 15.50 4.64
C SER A 14 -7.30 14.58 3.99
N LYS A 15 -8.40 15.15 3.48
CA LYS A 15 -9.50 14.41 2.87
C LYS A 15 -9.09 13.72 1.57
N PHE A 16 -8.19 14.33 0.79
CA PHE A 16 -7.63 13.70 -0.40
C PHE A 16 -6.93 12.39 -0.06
N TRP A 17 -6.27 12.32 1.11
CA TRP A 17 -5.49 11.17 1.54
C TRP A 17 -6.30 10.16 2.37
N ASP A 18 -7.61 10.35 2.56
CA ASP A 18 -8.48 9.48 3.38
C ASP A 18 -8.84 8.15 2.68
N PHE A 19 -7.83 7.48 2.15
CA PHE A 19 -7.95 6.19 1.49
C PHE A 19 -6.87 5.21 1.97
N SER A 20 -7.16 3.94 1.83
CA SER A 20 -6.26 2.82 2.04
C SER A 20 -6.18 1.98 0.78
N TRP A 21 -5.48 0.84 0.84
CA TRP A 21 -5.46 -0.12 -0.25
C TRP A 21 -6.84 -0.75 -0.53
N HIS A 22 -7.81 -0.57 0.38
CA HIS A 22 -9.20 -0.97 0.16
C HIS A 22 -9.85 -0.17 -0.98
N GLU A 23 -9.74 1.16 -0.94
CA GLU A 23 -10.28 2.05 -1.96
C GLU A 23 -9.61 1.80 -3.32
N ILE A 24 -8.30 1.53 -3.33
CA ILE A 24 -7.57 1.13 -4.55
C ILE A 24 -8.17 -0.14 -5.17
N GLY A 25 -8.47 -1.17 -4.36
CA GLY A 25 -9.13 -2.39 -4.85
C GLY A 25 -10.59 -2.18 -5.24
N MET A 26 -11.29 -1.25 -4.60
CA MET A 26 -12.71 -0.99 -4.81
C MET A 26 -13.02 -0.09 -6.01
N TYR A 27 -12.09 0.79 -6.38
CA TYR A 27 -12.30 1.86 -7.35
C TYR A 27 -11.21 1.90 -8.41
N ASP A 28 -9.94 2.06 -8.01
CA ASP A 28 -8.82 2.26 -8.95
C ASP A 28 -8.63 1.05 -9.86
N LEU A 29 -8.52 -0.16 -9.30
CA LEU A 29 -8.35 -1.38 -10.10
C LEU A 29 -9.53 -1.62 -11.07
N PRO A 30 -10.80 -1.58 -10.61
CA PRO A 30 -11.95 -1.61 -11.50
C PRO A 30 -11.89 -0.61 -12.66
N ALA A 31 -11.63 0.66 -12.37
CA ALA A 31 -11.57 1.73 -13.37
C ALA A 31 -10.44 1.51 -14.39
N MET A 32 -9.25 1.11 -13.92
CA MET A 32 -8.11 0.82 -14.79
C MET A 32 -8.36 -0.40 -15.67
N ILE A 33 -8.92 -1.48 -15.12
CA ILE A 33 -9.25 -2.69 -15.89
C ILE A 33 -10.28 -2.36 -16.96
N ASP A 34 -11.39 -1.70 -16.61
CA ASP A 34 -12.44 -1.35 -17.56
C ASP A 34 -11.91 -0.43 -18.66
N HIS A 35 -11.06 0.53 -18.31
CA HIS A 35 -10.40 1.39 -19.28
C HIS A 35 -9.54 0.58 -20.27
N VAL A 36 -8.68 -0.32 -19.77
CA VAL A 36 -7.80 -1.15 -20.61
C VAL A 36 -8.60 -2.08 -21.51
N LEU A 37 -9.61 -2.78 -20.99
CA LEU A 37 -10.44 -3.69 -21.78
C LEU A 37 -11.23 -2.93 -22.85
N LYS A 38 -11.76 -1.75 -22.51
CA LYS A 38 -12.44 -0.89 -23.49
C LYS A 38 -11.48 -0.37 -24.57
N ALA A 39 -10.28 0.07 -24.18
CA ALA A 39 -9.31 0.64 -25.10
C ALA A 39 -8.71 -0.40 -26.05
N THR A 40 -8.55 -1.64 -25.58
CA THR A 40 -7.90 -2.72 -26.36
C THR A 40 -8.88 -3.64 -27.07
N GLY A 41 -10.14 -3.70 -26.63
CA GLY A 41 -11.16 -4.62 -27.15
C GLY A 41 -11.03 -6.06 -26.67
N PHE A 42 -10.01 -6.38 -25.85
CA PHE A 42 -9.88 -7.71 -25.26
C PHE A 42 -10.93 -7.92 -24.15
N PRO A 43 -11.47 -9.15 -24.00
CA PRO A 43 -12.48 -9.43 -22.98
C PRO A 43 -11.87 -9.61 -21.57
N LYS A 44 -10.56 -9.91 -21.48
CA LYS A 44 -9.84 -10.18 -20.24
C LYS A 44 -8.38 -9.72 -20.34
N LEU A 45 -7.71 -9.59 -19.19
CA LEU A 45 -6.28 -9.27 -19.11
C LEU A 45 -5.54 -10.18 -18.11
N HIS A 46 -4.22 -10.19 -18.19
CA HIS A 46 -3.35 -10.73 -17.14
C HIS A 46 -2.98 -9.61 -16.16
N TYR A 47 -3.04 -9.90 -14.86
CA TYR A 47 -2.68 -8.93 -13.83
C TYR A 47 -1.41 -9.39 -13.11
N ALA A 48 -0.37 -8.58 -13.15
CA ALA A 48 0.83 -8.79 -12.34
C ALA A 48 0.86 -7.78 -11.18
N GLY A 49 0.81 -8.29 -9.95
CA GLY A 49 0.88 -7.47 -8.74
C GLY A 49 2.17 -7.73 -7.97
N HIS A 50 2.69 -6.67 -7.34
CA HIS A 50 3.79 -6.77 -6.39
C HIS A 50 3.40 -6.14 -5.06
N SER A 51 3.68 -6.81 -3.94
CA SER A 51 3.43 -6.29 -2.59
C SER A 51 1.99 -5.81 -2.41
N GLN A 52 1.76 -4.51 -2.15
CA GLN A 52 0.43 -3.91 -2.02
C GLN A 52 -0.45 -4.08 -3.28
N GLY A 53 0.15 -4.18 -4.48
CA GLY A 53 -0.60 -4.47 -5.70
C GLY A 53 -1.36 -5.80 -5.61
N CYS A 54 -0.76 -6.81 -4.97
CA CYS A 54 -1.46 -8.06 -4.65
C CYS A 54 -2.59 -7.82 -3.66
N THR A 55 -2.35 -7.05 -2.59
CA THR A 55 -3.36 -6.73 -1.57
C THR A 55 -4.60 -6.10 -2.21
N SER A 56 -4.43 -5.05 -3.01
CA SER A 56 -5.54 -4.37 -3.69
C SER A 56 -6.25 -5.28 -4.69
N PHE A 57 -5.51 -6.15 -5.40
CA PHE A 57 -6.11 -7.15 -6.28
C PHE A 57 -7.03 -8.10 -5.52
N PHE A 58 -6.57 -8.67 -4.40
CA PHE A 58 -7.40 -9.57 -3.60
C PHE A 58 -8.61 -8.86 -2.95
N VAL A 59 -8.49 -7.58 -2.59
CA VAL A 59 -9.67 -6.78 -2.20
C VAL A 59 -10.68 -6.69 -3.34
N MET A 60 -10.23 -6.35 -4.55
CA MET A 60 -11.11 -6.25 -5.70
C MET A 60 -11.83 -7.58 -5.96
N CYS A 61 -11.10 -8.70 -5.94
CA CYS A 61 -11.67 -10.03 -6.18
C CYS A 61 -12.75 -10.41 -5.16
N SER A 62 -12.56 -10.02 -3.89
CA SER A 62 -13.51 -10.29 -2.82
C SER A 62 -14.73 -9.36 -2.87
N MET A 63 -14.50 -8.06 -3.03
CA MET A 63 -15.55 -7.04 -2.91
C MET A 63 -16.26 -6.72 -4.23
N ARG A 64 -15.67 -7.10 -5.36
CA ARG A 64 -16.17 -6.89 -6.73
C ARG A 64 -16.04 -8.19 -7.53
N PRO A 65 -16.65 -9.32 -7.11
CA PRO A 65 -16.40 -10.65 -7.68
C PRO A 65 -16.66 -10.76 -9.18
N ALA A 66 -17.50 -9.89 -9.77
CA ALA A 66 -17.67 -9.80 -11.22
C ALA A 66 -16.36 -9.51 -12.00
N TYR A 67 -15.37 -8.87 -11.36
CA TYR A 67 -14.06 -8.61 -11.97
C TYR A 67 -13.19 -9.87 -12.06
N ASN A 68 -13.49 -10.93 -11.32
CA ASN A 68 -12.79 -12.21 -11.44
C ASN A 68 -12.96 -12.79 -12.86
N ALA A 69 -14.11 -12.54 -13.50
CA ALA A 69 -14.35 -12.95 -14.88
C ALA A 69 -13.52 -12.17 -15.92
N LYS A 70 -12.97 -11.00 -15.55
CA LYS A 70 -12.18 -10.11 -16.42
C LYS A 70 -10.68 -10.36 -16.35
N VAL A 71 -10.22 -11.28 -15.50
CA VAL A 71 -8.81 -11.59 -15.30
C VAL A 71 -8.53 -13.02 -15.74
N VAL A 72 -7.54 -13.21 -16.61
CA VAL A 72 -7.10 -14.55 -17.08
C VAL A 72 -6.23 -15.22 -16.02
N SER A 73 -5.24 -14.49 -15.51
CA SER A 73 -4.34 -14.97 -14.46
C SER A 73 -3.83 -13.80 -13.61
N MET A 74 -3.47 -14.12 -12.37
CA MET A 74 -2.79 -13.22 -11.43
C MET A 74 -1.37 -13.73 -11.17
N GLN A 75 -0.37 -12.91 -11.49
CA GLN A 75 1.02 -13.12 -11.07
C GLN A 75 1.27 -12.34 -9.78
N ALA A 76 1.22 -13.03 -8.65
CA ALA A 76 1.37 -12.45 -7.33
C ALA A 76 2.84 -12.50 -6.85
N LEU A 77 3.53 -11.36 -6.88
CA LEU A 77 4.92 -11.24 -6.45
C LEU A 77 4.97 -10.65 -5.03
N ALA A 78 5.54 -11.40 -4.07
CA ALA A 78 5.60 -11.01 -2.65
C ALA A 78 4.26 -10.48 -2.08
N PRO A 79 3.17 -11.28 -2.12
CA PRO A 79 1.83 -10.81 -1.77
C PRO A 79 1.69 -10.42 -0.28
N ALA A 80 1.33 -9.16 -0.01
CA ALA A 80 1.15 -8.63 1.34
C ALA A 80 -0.31 -8.73 1.83
N VAL A 81 -0.81 -9.94 2.06
CA VAL A 81 -2.23 -10.18 2.43
C VAL A 81 -2.38 -10.55 3.89
N TYR A 82 -1.73 -11.64 4.31
CA TYR A 82 -1.63 -12.06 5.70
C TYR A 82 -0.19 -11.90 6.14
N ALA A 83 0.05 -10.96 7.05
CA ALA A 83 1.40 -10.55 7.45
C ALA A 83 1.60 -10.60 8.97
N LYS A 84 0.78 -11.34 9.71
CA LYS A 84 0.92 -11.45 11.17
C LYS A 84 2.28 -11.97 11.60
N GLU A 85 2.83 -12.95 10.87
CA GLU A 85 4.14 -13.53 11.16
C GLU A 85 5.31 -12.54 11.00
N THR A 86 5.07 -11.35 10.42
CA THR A 86 6.10 -10.29 10.34
C THR A 86 6.09 -9.36 11.55
N GLU A 87 5.14 -9.52 12.49
CA GLU A 87 5.01 -8.66 13.67
C GLU A 87 6.28 -8.68 14.54
N ASP A 88 6.98 -9.81 14.62
CA ASP A 88 8.22 -9.95 15.38
C ASP A 88 9.45 -9.37 14.67
N HIS A 89 9.34 -9.00 13.39
CA HIS A 89 10.44 -8.35 12.68
C HIS A 89 10.73 -6.98 13.30
N PRO A 90 11.95 -6.68 13.77
CA PRO A 90 12.23 -5.50 14.59
C PRO A 90 11.76 -4.17 13.98
N TYR A 91 11.95 -3.99 12.68
CA TYR A 91 11.50 -2.79 11.97
C TYR A 91 9.98 -2.71 11.85
N ILE A 92 9.31 -3.83 11.58
CA ILE A 92 7.85 -3.89 11.44
C ILE A 92 7.18 -3.68 12.81
N ARG A 93 7.75 -4.27 13.86
CA ARG A 93 7.36 -4.05 15.25
C ARG A 93 7.49 -2.59 15.64
N ALA A 94 8.64 -1.97 15.34
CA ALA A 94 8.87 -0.56 15.62
C ALA A 94 7.84 0.34 14.91
N ILE A 95 7.57 0.10 13.62
CA ILE A 95 6.52 0.81 12.88
C ILE A 95 5.16 0.60 13.56
N SER A 96 4.80 -0.64 13.87
CA SER A 96 3.51 -1.00 14.48
C SER A 96 3.28 -0.37 15.86
N LEU A 97 4.34 -0.10 16.62
CA LEU A 97 4.28 0.54 17.93
C LEU A 97 4.27 2.06 17.83
N TYR A 98 5.17 2.65 17.05
CA TYR A 98 5.44 4.09 17.10
C TYR A 98 4.76 4.91 16.01
N PHE A 99 4.31 4.29 14.91
CA PHE A 99 3.77 5.02 13.77
C PHE A 99 2.57 5.91 14.13
N ASN A 100 1.63 5.41 14.93
CA ASN A 100 0.48 6.20 15.35
C ASN A 100 0.87 7.39 16.24
N SER A 101 1.91 7.25 17.08
CA SER A 101 2.41 8.37 17.89
C SER A 101 3.14 9.41 17.04
N LEU A 102 3.87 8.98 16.02
CA LEU A 102 4.63 9.87 15.11
C LEU A 102 3.73 10.60 14.11
N VAL A 103 2.70 9.92 13.61
CA VAL A 103 1.82 10.44 12.56
C VAL A 103 0.52 11.00 13.13
N GLY A 104 0.20 10.69 14.38
CA GLY A 104 -1.03 11.09 15.06
C GLY A 104 -2.28 10.47 14.43
N GLY A 105 -3.43 11.08 14.73
CA GLY A 105 -4.70 10.77 14.06
C GLY A 105 -4.73 11.18 12.59
N SER A 106 -3.83 12.07 12.18
CA SER A 106 -3.83 12.72 10.86
C SER A 106 -3.70 11.70 9.72
N ILE A 107 -4.45 11.97 8.66
CA ILE A 107 -4.34 11.30 7.39
C ILE A 107 -3.73 12.30 6.43
N ARG A 108 -2.54 11.98 5.94
CA ARG A 108 -1.71 12.86 5.13
C ARG A 108 -0.89 12.03 4.15
N GLU A 109 -0.36 12.70 3.13
CA GLU A 109 0.71 12.13 2.32
C GLU A 109 1.94 11.81 3.18
N MET A 110 2.58 10.70 2.88
CA MET A 110 3.86 10.32 3.44
C MET A 110 4.87 9.98 2.36
N PHE A 111 6.14 10.11 2.73
CA PHE A 111 7.30 9.86 1.90
C PHE A 111 7.35 10.71 0.63
N ASN A 112 6.96 11.99 0.76
CA ASN A 112 6.96 12.92 -0.33
C ASN A 112 8.31 13.64 -0.52
N GLY A 113 9.28 13.03 -1.21
CA GLY A 113 10.41 13.75 -1.81
C GLY A 113 11.57 14.06 -0.87
N GLU A 114 11.32 14.51 0.36
CA GLU A 114 12.35 14.92 1.34
C GLU A 114 13.34 13.80 1.71
N PHE A 115 12.86 12.55 1.75
CA PHE A 115 13.69 11.37 2.02
C PHE A 115 14.85 11.20 1.01
N ARG A 116 14.72 11.78 -0.20
CA ARG A 116 15.66 11.57 -1.30
C ARG A 116 16.93 12.40 -1.17
N PHE A 117 16.85 13.55 -0.50
CA PHE A 117 17.98 14.47 -0.36
C PHE A 117 19.04 13.89 0.57
N LEU A 118 18.62 13.40 1.74
CA LEU A 118 19.52 12.83 2.76
C LEU A 118 20.28 11.59 2.26
N CYS A 119 19.65 10.76 1.42
CA CYS A 119 20.25 9.52 0.93
C CYS A 119 21.31 9.68 -0.16
N ARG A 120 21.57 10.91 -0.64
CA ARG A 120 22.50 11.19 -1.75
C ARG A 120 23.69 12.06 -1.35
N MET A 121 23.89 12.31 -0.05
CA MET A 121 24.90 13.25 0.41
C MET A 121 26.31 12.63 0.43
N THR A 122 26.44 11.39 0.90
CA THR A 122 27.70 10.62 0.97
C THR A 122 27.46 9.13 0.73
N GLU A 123 28.53 8.37 0.47
CA GLU A 123 28.49 6.90 0.37
C GLU A 123 27.95 6.23 1.64
N GLU A 124 28.28 6.76 2.83
CA GLU A 124 27.76 6.27 4.10
C GLU A 124 26.26 6.52 4.22
N THR A 125 25.79 7.73 3.88
CA THR A 125 24.34 8.03 3.92
C THR A 125 23.56 7.19 2.92
N GLU A 126 24.14 6.92 1.75
CA GLU A 126 23.56 6.03 0.75
C GLU A 126 23.41 4.62 1.32
N ARG A 127 24.49 4.07 1.90
CA ARG A 127 24.48 2.73 2.50
C ARG A 127 23.47 2.62 3.65
N LEU A 128 23.40 3.63 4.51
CA LEU A 128 22.42 3.69 5.60
C LEU A 128 20.98 3.71 5.07
N CYS A 129 20.72 4.44 3.97
CA CYS A 129 19.41 4.44 3.34
C CYS A 129 19.05 3.09 2.71
N ILE A 130 20.00 2.42 2.05
CA ILE A 130 19.78 1.08 1.50
C ILE A 130 19.45 0.12 2.64
N GLU A 131 20.20 0.14 3.74
CA GLU A 131 19.93 -0.69 4.91
C GLU A 131 18.59 -0.39 5.57
N ALA A 132 18.17 0.87 5.62
CA ALA A 132 16.85 1.25 6.11
C ALA A 132 15.72 0.70 5.23
N VAL A 133 15.89 0.74 3.90
CA VAL A 133 14.95 0.12 2.95
C VAL A 133 14.94 -1.40 3.13
N PHE A 134 16.11 -2.04 3.17
CA PHE A 134 16.27 -3.47 3.38
C PHE A 134 15.69 -3.95 4.71
N GLY A 135 15.70 -3.12 5.75
CA GLY A 135 15.04 -3.40 7.03
C GLY A 135 13.52 -3.58 6.90
N ILE A 136 12.89 -3.14 5.80
CA ILE A 136 11.46 -3.31 5.57
C ILE A 136 11.19 -4.34 4.48
N VAL A 137 11.94 -4.28 3.38
CA VAL A 137 11.65 -5.10 2.17
C VAL A 137 12.49 -6.37 2.07
N GLY A 138 13.42 -6.58 3.00
CA GLY A 138 14.36 -7.70 2.99
C GLY A 138 15.74 -7.29 2.46
N ARG A 139 16.80 -7.76 3.12
CA ARG A 139 18.19 -7.50 2.75
C ARG A 139 18.67 -8.48 1.68
N ASN A 140 19.16 -7.97 0.56
CA ASN A 140 19.85 -8.79 -0.44
C ASN A 140 20.88 -7.95 -1.23
N TRP A 141 22.11 -7.89 -0.72
CA TRP A 141 23.19 -7.15 -1.39
C TRP A 141 23.70 -7.82 -2.67
N ASN A 142 23.52 -9.14 -2.81
CA ASN A 142 24.04 -9.90 -3.95
C ASN A 142 23.26 -9.59 -5.24
N GLU A 143 21.95 -9.40 -5.11
CA GLU A 143 21.05 -9.12 -6.25
C GLU A 143 20.74 -7.61 -6.42
N PHE A 144 21.24 -6.77 -5.50
CA PHE A 144 20.94 -5.34 -5.54
C PHE A 144 22.03 -4.55 -6.27
N ASN A 145 21.67 -4.00 -7.43
CA ASN A 145 22.55 -3.07 -8.14
C ASN A 145 22.60 -1.71 -7.44
N ARG A 146 23.60 -1.54 -6.56
CA ARG A 146 23.83 -0.30 -5.81
C ARG A 146 23.88 0.95 -6.70
N LYS A 147 24.46 0.86 -7.91
CA LYS A 147 24.57 2.01 -8.83
C LYS A 147 23.20 2.51 -9.33
N MET A 148 22.17 1.67 -9.26
CA MET A 148 20.79 2.05 -9.60
C MET A 148 20.05 2.70 -8.43
N PHE A 149 20.58 2.66 -7.21
CA PHE A 149 19.88 3.17 -6.04
C PHE A 149 19.51 4.66 -6.14
N PRO A 150 20.36 5.57 -6.67
CA PRO A 150 19.96 6.95 -6.89
C PRO A 150 18.75 7.06 -7.83
N VAL A 151 18.70 6.27 -8.90
CA VAL A 151 17.56 6.24 -9.84
C VAL A 151 16.31 5.72 -9.12
N ILE A 152 16.43 4.61 -8.39
CA ILE A 152 15.33 4.03 -7.60
C ILE A 152 14.77 5.07 -6.64
N LEU A 153 15.61 5.75 -5.86
CA LEU A 153 15.18 6.80 -4.94
C LEU A 153 14.53 8.00 -5.64
N GLY A 154 14.89 8.27 -6.89
CA GLY A 154 14.25 9.30 -7.72
C GLY A 154 12.77 9.03 -8.01
N HIS A 155 12.35 7.76 -7.98
CA HIS A 155 10.99 7.34 -8.30
C HIS A 155 10.25 6.72 -7.10
N TYR A 156 10.98 6.08 -6.20
CA TYR A 156 10.47 5.39 -5.03
C TYR A 156 10.97 6.02 -3.73
N PRO A 157 10.13 6.19 -2.71
CA PRO A 157 8.68 6.02 -2.74
C PRO A 157 8.00 7.11 -3.60
N ALA A 158 6.87 6.76 -4.20
CA ALA A 158 6.10 7.67 -5.07
C ALA A 158 5.07 8.52 -4.30
N GLY A 159 4.89 8.27 -3.00
CA GLY A 159 3.85 8.87 -2.14
C GLY A 159 2.89 7.78 -1.65
N VAL A 160 2.42 7.89 -0.41
CA VAL A 160 1.45 6.96 0.18
C VAL A 160 0.54 7.70 1.16
N ALA A 161 -0.72 7.29 1.29
CA ALA A 161 -1.57 7.76 2.38
C ALA A 161 -1.17 7.12 3.71
N ALA A 162 -1.06 7.92 4.78
CA ALA A 162 -0.82 7.40 6.14
C ALA A 162 -1.82 6.30 6.55
N LYS A 163 -3.07 6.39 6.05
CA LYS A 163 -4.12 5.39 6.31
C LYS A 163 -3.80 4.02 5.70
N GLN A 164 -3.05 3.93 4.59
CA GLN A 164 -2.57 2.64 4.06
C GLN A 164 -1.62 1.94 5.04
N VAL A 165 -0.68 2.68 5.63
CA VAL A 165 0.27 2.12 6.61
C VAL A 165 -0.47 1.71 7.89
N LYS A 166 -1.38 2.55 8.40
CA LYS A 166 -2.25 2.21 9.54
C LYS A 166 -3.06 0.94 9.26
N HIS A 167 -3.58 0.78 8.05
CA HIS A 167 -4.33 -0.39 7.66
C HIS A 167 -3.45 -1.65 7.66
N PHE A 168 -2.22 -1.58 7.14
CA PHE A 168 -1.27 -2.68 7.24
C PHE A 168 -0.93 -3.05 8.69
N ILE A 169 -0.75 -2.07 9.58
CA ILE A 169 -0.54 -2.32 11.01
C ILE A 169 -1.74 -3.10 11.60
N GLN A 170 -2.97 -2.77 11.21
CA GLN A 170 -4.17 -3.48 11.68
C GLN A 170 -4.18 -4.95 11.24
N ILE A 171 -3.85 -5.25 9.98
CA ILE A 171 -3.87 -6.64 9.51
C ILE A 171 -2.70 -7.46 10.08
N ILE A 172 -1.54 -6.83 10.32
CA ILE A 172 -0.40 -7.47 11.00
C ILE A 172 -0.81 -7.86 12.43
N LYS A 173 -1.26 -6.89 13.24
CA LYS A 173 -1.64 -7.14 14.64
C LYS A 173 -2.80 -8.13 14.79
N SER A 174 -3.82 -8.00 13.94
CA SER A 174 -5.02 -8.84 14.05
C SER A 174 -4.88 -10.19 13.36
N GLY A 175 -3.97 -10.32 12.38
CA GLY A 175 -3.93 -11.45 11.45
C GLY A 175 -5.19 -11.57 10.59
N ARG A 176 -5.99 -10.50 10.46
CA ARG A 176 -7.24 -10.48 9.70
C ARG A 176 -7.09 -9.62 8.47
N PHE A 177 -7.19 -10.24 7.29
CA PHE A 177 -7.35 -9.52 6.05
C PHE A 177 -8.81 -9.05 5.92
N ALA A 178 -9.04 -7.76 6.20
CA ALA A 178 -10.37 -7.15 6.32
C ALA A 178 -10.31 -5.64 6.00
N PRO A 179 -11.44 -4.95 5.76
CA PRO A 179 -11.50 -3.50 5.67
C PRO A 179 -10.94 -2.78 6.90
N TYR A 180 -10.67 -1.48 6.72
CA TYR A 180 -10.07 -0.65 7.74
C TYR A 180 -10.92 -0.65 9.01
N SER A 181 -10.34 -1.03 10.13
CA SER A 181 -11.03 -1.01 11.42
C SER A 181 -11.00 0.39 12.02
N TYR A 182 -12.16 0.95 12.33
CA TYR A 182 -12.29 2.23 13.03
C TYR A 182 -12.50 2.02 14.53
N SER A 183 -13.09 3.00 15.23
CA SER A 183 -13.58 2.79 16.59
C SER A 183 -14.74 1.78 16.59
N SER A 184 -14.94 1.07 17.70
CA SER A 184 -16.01 0.08 17.86
C SER A 184 -17.39 0.62 17.44
N ASN A 185 -17.71 1.86 17.85
CA ASN A 185 -18.97 2.52 17.46
C ASN A 185 -19.05 2.80 15.96
N LYS A 186 -17.94 3.25 15.34
CA LYS A 186 -17.90 3.51 13.90
C LYS A 186 -17.95 2.22 13.09
N ASN A 187 -17.31 1.15 13.56
CA ASN A 187 -17.44 -0.18 12.97
C ASN A 187 -18.88 -0.68 13.04
N MET A 188 -19.56 -0.53 14.18
CA MET A 188 -20.96 -0.94 14.31
C MET A 188 -21.85 -0.20 13.30
N GLN A 189 -21.61 1.10 13.07
CA GLN A 189 -22.34 1.88 12.07
C GLN A 189 -22.04 1.44 10.63
N LEU A 190 -20.78 1.13 10.31
CA LEU A 190 -20.35 0.82 8.94
C LEU A 190 -20.56 -0.65 8.56
N TYR A 191 -20.33 -1.55 9.49
CA TYR A 191 -20.20 -3.00 9.28
C TYR A 191 -21.27 -3.82 10.01
N ARG A 192 -22.08 -3.19 10.88
CA ARG A 192 -23.03 -3.87 11.78
C ARG A 192 -22.38 -4.89 12.71
N ASP A 193 -21.09 -4.69 12.99
CA ASP A 193 -20.28 -5.51 13.88
C ASP A 193 -19.18 -4.60 14.49
N HIS A 194 -18.62 -5.01 15.63
CA HIS A 194 -17.49 -4.32 16.26
C HIS A 194 -16.19 -4.48 15.47
N LEU A 195 -16.10 -5.49 14.60
CA LEU A 195 -14.98 -5.73 13.71
C LEU A 195 -15.41 -5.71 12.25
N PRO A 196 -14.54 -5.24 11.34
CA PRO A 196 -14.80 -5.36 9.92
C PRO A 196 -14.88 -6.83 9.48
N PRO A 197 -15.77 -7.17 8.52
CA PRO A 197 -15.86 -8.51 7.96
C PRO A 197 -14.56 -8.86 7.21
N ARG A 198 -14.19 -10.14 7.16
CA ARG A 198 -13.02 -10.55 6.38
C ARG A 198 -13.31 -10.43 4.88
N TYR A 199 -12.28 -10.12 4.11
CA TYR A 199 -12.33 -10.37 2.67
C TYR A 199 -12.29 -11.88 2.43
N ASN A 200 -13.27 -12.38 1.68
CA ASN A 200 -13.42 -13.77 1.27
C ASN A 200 -13.55 -13.87 -0.25
#